data_AF-A0A444XF89-F1
#
_entry.id   AF-A0A444XF89-F1
#
_cell.length_a   1.000
_cell.length_b   1.000
_cell.length_c   1.000
_cell.angle_alpha   90.00
_cell.angle_beta   90.00
_cell.angle_gamma   90.00
#
_symmetry.space_group_name_H-M   'P 1'
#
loop_
_entity.id
_entity.type
_entity.pdbx_description
1 polymer ?
#
loop_
_entity_poly.entity_id
_entity_poly.type
_entity_poly.pdbx_seq_one_letter_code
_entity_poly.pdbx_strand_id
1 'polypeptide(L)'
;MKQKCYIWGTRLKEDADGNTNEYEEMCTLIAQHEYILMRMHLASLQEKSDIESQIVSAICLILNQKNEKRFQEQIYCLPPDIVSMALSDHPNGEFISPKTNKEFRVEDYPSFIPFIDRKKLTSHPYIFAPVCHSGHWWLWLINTTKRKMSYT
;
A
#
# COMPACT_ATOMS: atom_id res chain seq x y z
N MET A 1 12.10 -7.11 28.91
CA MET A 1 11.27 -7.32 27.69
C MET A 1 12.19 -7.26 26.48
N LYS A 2 12.41 -8.38 25.77
CA LYS A 2 13.25 -8.39 24.56
C LYS A 2 12.42 -7.90 23.38
N GLN A 3 12.79 -6.74 22.81
CA GLN A 3 12.29 -6.34 21.50
C GLN A 3 12.75 -7.39 20.48
N LYS A 4 11.80 -8.13 19.90
CA LYS A 4 12.06 -8.89 18.68
C LYS A 4 12.09 -7.88 17.54
N CYS A 5 13.26 -7.32 17.26
CA CYS A 5 13.50 -6.67 15.98
C CYS A 5 13.45 -7.77 14.91
N TYR A 6 12.39 -7.78 14.10
CA TYR A 6 12.34 -8.59 12.90
C TYR A 6 13.25 -7.94 11.87
N ILE A 7 14.49 -8.42 11.80
CA ILE A 7 15.43 -8.07 10.75
C ILE A 7 14.90 -8.74 9.48
N TRP A 8 14.32 -7.96 8.57
CA TRP A 8 14.06 -8.41 7.21
C TRP A 8 15.40 -8.42 6.48
N GLY A 9 16.10 -9.56 6.55
CA GLY A 9 17.27 -9.81 5.72
C GLY A 9 16.84 -10.43 4.41
N THR A 10 16.53 -9.63 3.39
CA THR A 10 16.31 -10.13 2.03
C THR A 10 17.65 -10.23 1.29
N ARG A 11 18.36 -11.34 1.50
CA ARG A 11 19.21 -11.88 0.44
C ARG A 11 18.27 -12.64 -0.50
N LEU A 12 17.82 -12.01 -1.58
CA LEU A 12 17.46 -12.77 -2.78
C LEU A 12 18.76 -13.37 -3.27
N LYS A 13 19.05 -14.59 -2.83
CA LYS A 13 20.03 -15.42 -3.53
C LYS A 13 19.47 -15.61 -4.94
N GLU A 14 20.34 -15.54 -5.94
CA GLU A 14 20.14 -16.38 -7.13
C GLU A 14 19.75 -17.75 -6.58
N ASP A 15 18.58 -18.22 -6.97
CA ASP A 15 18.22 -19.59 -6.70
C ASP A 15 19.33 -20.48 -7.22
N ALA A 16 19.69 -21.48 -6.43
CA ALA A 16 20.84 -22.35 -6.66
C ALA A 16 20.82 -23.05 -8.03
N ASP A 17 19.69 -22.94 -8.74
CA ASP A 17 19.34 -23.60 -9.99
C ASP A 17 19.45 -22.69 -11.23
N GLY A 18 19.77 -21.40 -11.08
CA GLY A 18 19.94 -20.46 -12.21
C GLY A 18 18.64 -20.13 -12.96
N ASN A 19 17.48 -20.19 -12.28
CA ASN A 19 16.19 -19.93 -12.90
C ASN A 19 16.01 -18.43 -13.22
N THR A 20 15.60 -18.15 -14.44
CA THR A 20 15.40 -16.78 -14.96
C THR A 20 13.92 -16.42 -15.10
N ASN A 21 13.00 -17.30 -14.66
CA ASN A 21 11.58 -17.04 -14.79
C ASN A 21 11.08 -15.96 -13.82
N GLU A 22 11.00 -14.73 -14.34
CA GLU A 22 10.55 -13.55 -13.60
C GLU A 22 9.07 -13.63 -13.14
N TYR A 23 8.25 -14.44 -13.80
CA TYR A 23 6.82 -14.64 -13.49
C TYR A 23 6.57 -15.80 -12.52
N GLU A 24 7.61 -16.42 -11.98
CA GLU A 24 7.44 -17.47 -10.98
C GLU A 24 6.71 -16.93 -9.74
N GLU A 25 5.63 -17.58 -9.34
CA GLU A 25 4.89 -17.26 -8.12
C GLU A 25 5.75 -17.62 -6.90
N MET A 26 6.11 -16.61 -6.12
CA MET A 26 6.99 -16.77 -4.96
C MET A 26 6.22 -16.78 -3.65
N CYS A 27 5.10 -16.05 -3.58
CA CYS A 27 4.31 -15.92 -2.36
C CYS A 27 2.85 -15.55 -2.67
N THR A 28 1.90 -16.13 -1.93
CA THR A 28 0.50 -15.73 -1.93
C THR A 28 0.11 -15.21 -0.56
N LEU A 29 -0.27 -13.94 -0.47
CA LEU A 29 -0.80 -13.32 0.75
C LEU A 29 -2.32 -13.48 0.76
N ILE A 30 -2.85 -14.06 1.83
CA ILE A 30 -4.29 -14.26 1.99
C ILE A 30 -4.85 -13.15 2.89
N ALA A 31 -5.69 -12.28 2.31
CA ALA A 31 -6.39 -11.22 3.03
C ALA A 31 -7.91 -11.32 2.81
N GLN A 32 -8.58 -10.21 2.48
CA GLN A 32 -9.96 -10.26 1.93
C GLN A 32 -9.98 -10.92 0.54
N HIS A 33 -8.85 -10.84 -0.17
CA HIS A 33 -8.60 -11.48 -1.46
C HIS A 33 -7.19 -12.09 -1.43
N GLU A 34 -6.92 -13.02 -2.36
CA GLU A 34 -5.58 -13.55 -2.60
C GLU A 34 -4.73 -12.50 -3.34
N TYR A 35 -3.50 -12.33 -2.88
CA TYR A 35 -2.54 -11.41 -3.47
C TYR A 35 -1.24 -12.13 -3.78
N ILE A 36 -0.93 -12.30 -5.06
CA ILE A 36 0.20 -13.09 -5.53
C ILE A 36 1.40 -12.18 -5.78
N LEU A 37 2.56 -12.56 -5.25
CA LEU A 37 3.85 -11.94 -5.50
C LEU A 37 4.69 -12.86 -6.37
N MET A 38 5.15 -12.31 -7.49
CA MET A 38 6.06 -12.99 -8.42
C MET A 38 7.51 -12.63 -8.10
N ARG A 39 8.44 -13.40 -8.69
CA ARG A 39 9.88 -13.17 -8.57
C ARG A 39 10.29 -11.75 -8.98
N MET A 40 9.76 -11.24 -10.09
CA MET A 40 10.00 -9.85 -10.52
C MET A 40 9.65 -8.82 -9.45
N HIS A 41 8.52 -9.00 -8.75
CA HIS A 41 8.12 -8.09 -7.68
C HIS A 41 9.15 -8.11 -6.55
N LEU A 42 9.61 -9.29 -6.13
CA LEU A 42 10.61 -9.40 -5.07
C LEU A 42 11.96 -8.83 -5.51
N ALA A 43 12.35 -8.97 -6.77
CA ALA A 43 13.58 -8.40 -7.30
C ALA A 43 13.65 -6.87 -7.11
N SER A 44 12.50 -6.18 -7.07
CA SER A 44 12.43 -4.74 -6.76
C SER A 44 12.92 -4.35 -5.34
N LEU A 45 13.09 -5.33 -4.44
CA LEU A 45 13.71 -5.12 -3.12
C LEU A 45 15.25 -5.05 -3.17
N GLN A 46 15.86 -5.29 -4.32
CA GLN A 46 17.31 -5.19 -4.50
C GLN A 46 17.79 -3.73 -4.45
N GLU A 47 19.03 -3.53 -4.03
CA GLU A 47 19.64 -2.20 -4.00
C GLU A 47 19.62 -1.56 -5.39
N LYS A 48 19.40 -0.24 -5.44
CA LYS A 48 19.35 0.57 -6.67
C LYS A 48 18.23 0.18 -7.66
N SER A 49 17.25 -0.60 -7.23
CA SER A 49 16.02 -0.87 -7.98
C SER A 49 14.89 0.04 -7.50
N ASP A 50 13.97 0.39 -8.41
CA ASP A 50 12.73 1.06 -8.02
C ASP A 50 11.78 0.03 -7.40
N ILE A 51 11.19 0.36 -6.24
CA ILE A 51 10.26 -0.53 -5.55
C ILE A 51 8.97 -0.63 -6.37
N GLU A 52 8.52 -1.86 -6.63
CA GLU A 52 7.26 -2.08 -7.34
C GLU A 52 6.03 -1.83 -6.44
N SER A 53 4.94 -1.39 -7.07
CA SER A 53 3.64 -1.18 -6.40
C SER A 53 3.15 -2.42 -5.68
N GLN A 54 3.48 -3.60 -6.19
CA GLN A 54 3.03 -4.87 -5.66
C GLN A 54 3.67 -5.18 -4.31
N ILE A 55 4.94 -4.79 -4.13
CA ILE A 55 5.62 -4.85 -2.84
C ILE A 55 5.00 -3.88 -1.85
N VAL A 56 4.68 -2.66 -2.27
CA VAL A 56 4.03 -1.66 -1.40
C VAL A 56 2.63 -2.12 -0.97
N SER A 57 1.84 -2.67 -1.90
CA SER A 57 0.55 -3.30 -1.63
C SER A 57 0.69 -4.44 -0.60
N ALA A 58 1.65 -5.35 -0.80
CA ALA A 58 1.94 -6.43 0.14
C ALA A 58 2.28 -5.92 1.54
N ILE A 59 3.12 -4.88 1.66
CA ILE A 59 3.45 -4.24 2.94
C ILE A 59 2.18 -3.70 3.61
N CYS A 60 1.31 -2.98 2.88
CA CYS A 60 0.05 -2.49 3.44
C CYS A 60 -0.85 -3.62 3.94
N LEU A 61 -0.97 -4.71 3.18
CA LEU A 61 -1.76 -5.89 3.58
C LEU A 61 -1.21 -6.50 4.87
N ILE A 62 0.11 -6.70 4.95
CA ILE A 62 0.77 -7.22 6.16
C ILE A 62 0.55 -6.30 7.35
N LEU A 63 0.67 -4.97 7.18
CA LEU A 63 0.43 -4.00 8.25
C LEU A 63 -1.02 -4.05 8.75
N ASN A 64 -1.98 -4.17 7.84
CA ASN A 64 -3.42 -4.26 8.16
C ASN A 64 -3.80 -5.55 8.89
N GLN A 65 -2.99 -6.62 8.75
CA GLN A 65 -3.19 -7.90 9.42
C GLN A 65 -2.34 -8.06 10.68
N LYS A 66 -1.42 -7.12 10.94
CA LYS A 66 -0.51 -7.20 12.07
C LYS A 66 -1.30 -7.22 13.38
N ASN A 67 -1.07 -8.24 14.20
CA ASN A 67 -1.71 -8.38 15.51
C ASN A 67 -1.04 -7.47 16.56
N GLU A 68 -1.07 -6.17 16.29
CA GLU A 68 -0.53 -5.12 17.13
C GLU A 68 -1.61 -4.07 17.34
N LYS A 69 -1.88 -3.71 18.59
CA LYS A 69 -3.01 -2.85 18.98
C LYS A 69 -3.08 -1.56 18.17
N ARG A 70 -1.92 -0.94 17.92
CA ARG A 70 -1.84 0.29 17.12
C ARG A 70 -2.30 0.11 15.67
N PHE A 71 -1.95 -1.01 15.03
CA PHE A 71 -2.36 -1.28 13.65
C PHE A 71 -3.79 -1.82 13.55
N GLN A 72 -4.30 -2.49 14.58
CA GLN A 72 -5.68 -2.97 14.60
C GLN A 72 -6.71 -1.87 14.89
N GLU A 73 -6.35 -0.88 15.71
CA GLU A 73 -7.31 0.12 16.20
C GLU A 73 -7.08 1.51 15.60
N GLN A 74 -5.85 1.85 15.21
CA GLN A 74 -5.50 3.24 14.90
C GLN A 74 -5.12 3.49 13.45
N ILE A 75 -4.54 2.50 12.77
CA ILE A 75 -3.94 2.68 11.44
C ILE A 75 -4.59 1.74 10.43
N TYR A 76 -5.05 2.28 9.32
CA TYR A 76 -5.45 1.49 8.15
C TYR A 76 -4.63 1.90 6.92
N CYS A 77 -3.96 0.95 6.27
CA CYS A 77 -3.12 1.16 5.09
C CYS A 77 -3.93 0.89 3.82
N LEU A 78 -4.02 1.86 2.92
CA LEU A 78 -4.66 1.70 1.62
C LEU A 78 -3.68 1.13 0.59
N PRO A 79 -4.12 0.21 -0.28
CA PRO A 79 -3.32 -0.17 -1.44
C PRO A 79 -3.00 1.04 -2.33
N PRO A 80 -1.76 1.18 -2.84
CA PRO A 80 -1.30 2.32 -3.64
C PRO A 80 -2.08 2.54 -4.95
N ASP A 81 -2.63 1.48 -5.54
CA ASP A 81 -3.39 1.56 -6.79
C ASP A 81 -4.60 2.48 -6.66
N ILE A 82 -5.24 2.47 -5.49
CA ILE A 82 -6.41 3.31 -5.16
C ILE A 82 -6.03 4.78 -5.09
N VAL A 83 -4.91 5.06 -4.42
CA VAL A 83 -4.45 6.43 -4.18
C VAL A 83 -3.94 7.06 -5.48
N SER A 84 -3.34 6.26 -6.36
CA SER A 84 -2.78 6.72 -7.63
C SER A 84 -3.86 7.20 -8.60
N MET A 85 -5.03 6.55 -8.68
CA MET A 85 -6.12 7.08 -9.53
C MET A 85 -6.85 8.24 -8.88
N ALA A 86 -7.03 8.20 -7.56
CA ALA A 86 -7.55 9.36 -6.82
C ALA A 86 -6.70 10.60 -7.16
N LEU A 87 -5.38 10.47 -7.19
CA LEU A 87 -4.48 11.54 -7.57
C LEU A 87 -4.55 11.95 -9.04
N SER A 88 -4.82 11.01 -9.95
CA SER A 88 -5.02 11.33 -11.37
C SER A 88 -6.21 12.29 -11.57
N ASP A 89 -7.31 12.05 -10.84
CA ASP A 89 -8.50 12.89 -10.87
C ASP A 89 -8.39 14.15 -9.99
N HIS A 90 -7.39 14.16 -9.09
CA HIS A 90 -7.13 15.18 -8.09
C HIS A 90 -5.63 15.58 -8.03
N PRO A 91 -5.08 16.18 -9.10
CA PRO A 91 -3.63 16.32 -9.33
C PRO A 91 -2.88 17.17 -8.31
N ASN A 92 -3.57 18.01 -7.54
CA ASN A 92 -2.95 18.86 -6.50
C ASN A 92 -2.92 18.19 -5.12
N GLY A 93 -3.38 16.94 -5.02
CA GLY A 93 -3.59 16.26 -3.75
C GLY A 93 -4.67 16.88 -2.86
N GLU A 94 -5.41 17.85 -3.40
CA GLU A 94 -6.66 18.30 -2.83
C GLU A 94 -7.69 17.19 -3.09
N PHE A 95 -8.31 16.65 -2.03
CA PHE A 95 -9.46 15.76 -2.17
C PHE A 95 -10.67 16.44 -2.81
N ILE A 96 -10.51 17.58 -3.49
CA ILE A 96 -11.48 18.26 -4.33
C ILE A 96 -10.88 18.31 -5.74
N SER A 97 -11.57 17.75 -6.72
CA SER A 97 -11.05 17.68 -8.09
C SER A 97 -11.05 19.09 -8.69
N PRO A 98 -9.91 19.61 -9.18
CA PRO A 98 -9.88 20.92 -9.82
C PRO A 98 -10.78 21.02 -11.06
N LYS A 99 -11.03 19.88 -11.72
CA LYS A 99 -11.88 19.81 -12.93
C LYS A 99 -13.37 19.82 -12.61
N THR A 100 -13.79 19.10 -11.58
CA THR A 100 -15.22 18.86 -11.30
C THR A 100 -15.73 19.55 -10.03
N ASN A 101 -14.83 20.12 -9.23
CA ASN A 101 -15.09 20.67 -7.90
C ASN A 101 -15.79 19.68 -6.95
N LYS A 102 -15.62 18.38 -7.20
CA LYS A 102 -16.19 17.31 -6.37
C LYS A 102 -15.15 16.78 -5.42
N GLU A 103 -15.59 16.46 -4.22
CA GLU A 103 -14.75 15.74 -3.26
C GLU A 103 -14.47 14.32 -3.74
N PHE A 104 -13.30 13.78 -3.42
CA PHE A 104 -12.96 12.39 -3.63
C PHE A 104 -13.96 11.51 -2.87
N ARG A 105 -14.59 10.60 -3.60
CA ARG A 105 -15.50 9.62 -3.05
C ARG A 105 -15.08 8.25 -3.54
N VAL A 106 -14.86 7.33 -2.61
CA VAL A 106 -14.50 5.95 -2.96
C VAL A 106 -15.59 5.28 -3.81
N GLU A 107 -16.84 5.75 -3.68
CA GLU A 107 -17.99 5.34 -4.48
C GLU A 107 -17.82 5.62 -5.98
N ASP A 108 -17.01 6.60 -6.35
CA ASP A 108 -16.73 6.94 -7.75
C ASP A 108 -15.77 5.93 -8.42
N TYR A 109 -15.17 5.01 -7.64
CA TYR A 109 -14.17 4.02 -8.10
C TYR A 109 -14.63 2.58 -7.81
N PRO A 110 -15.68 2.08 -8.50
CA PRO A 110 -16.34 0.82 -8.16
C PRO A 110 -15.44 -0.41 -8.26
N SER A 111 -14.44 -0.40 -9.15
CA SER A 111 -13.45 -1.48 -9.29
C SER A 111 -12.58 -1.68 -8.03
N PHE A 112 -12.52 -0.68 -7.15
CA PHE A 112 -11.69 -0.71 -5.94
C PHE A 112 -12.49 -0.96 -4.66
N ILE A 113 -13.81 -0.85 -4.72
CA ILE A 113 -14.71 -1.19 -3.61
C ILE A 113 -14.41 -2.59 -3.03
N PRO A 114 -14.11 -3.64 -3.83
CA PRO A 114 -13.78 -4.96 -3.27
C PRO A 114 -12.51 -4.97 -2.40
N PHE A 115 -11.56 -4.07 -2.66
CA PHE A 115 -10.26 -4.05 -1.99
C PHE A 115 -10.20 -3.08 -0.79
N ILE A 116 -11.28 -2.32 -0.56
CA ILE A 116 -11.35 -1.31 0.50
C ILE A 116 -12.33 -1.76 1.58
N ASP A 117 -11.82 -1.89 2.80
CA ASP A 117 -12.65 -2.10 3.97
C ASP A 117 -13.22 -0.75 4.43
N ARG A 118 -14.43 -0.45 3.97
CA ARG A 118 -15.16 0.79 4.32
C ARG A 118 -15.33 0.94 5.83
N LYS A 119 -15.54 -0.16 6.55
CA LYS A 119 -15.68 -0.12 8.01
C LYS A 119 -14.36 0.35 8.62
N LYS A 120 -13.22 -0.19 8.18
CA LYS A 120 -11.91 0.28 8.63
C LYS A 120 -11.64 1.74 8.26
N LEU A 121 -11.98 2.16 7.05
CA LEU A 121 -11.79 3.55 6.61
C LEU A 121 -12.51 4.55 7.54
N THR A 122 -13.72 4.21 7.99
CA THR A 122 -14.50 5.06 8.91
C THR A 122 -14.11 4.92 10.38
N SER A 123 -13.60 3.76 10.81
CA SER A 123 -13.31 3.49 12.21
C SER A 123 -11.91 3.87 12.64
N HIS A 124 -10.96 4.01 11.69
CA HIS A 124 -9.56 4.27 12.00
C HIS A 124 -9.25 5.76 12.00
N PRO A 125 -8.60 6.30 13.07
CA PRO A 125 -8.21 7.70 13.16
C PRO A 125 -7.10 8.11 12.18
N TYR A 126 -6.29 7.14 11.72
CA TYR A 126 -5.20 7.37 10.78
C TYR A 126 -5.29 6.43 9.59
N ILE A 127 -5.26 7.01 8.39
CA ILE A 127 -5.15 6.28 7.14
C ILE A 127 -3.78 6.54 6.54
N PHE A 128 -3.07 5.45 6.21
CA PHE A 128 -1.79 5.47 5.52
C PHE A 128 -2.07 5.22 4.05
N ALA A 129 -1.68 6.15 3.19
CA ALA A 129 -1.95 6.10 1.76
C ALA A 129 -0.62 6.26 1.00
N PRO A 130 0.04 5.15 0.63
CA PRO A 130 1.23 5.20 -0.21
C PRO A 130 0.86 5.69 -1.61
N VAL A 131 1.72 6.53 -2.17
CA VAL A 131 1.56 7.17 -3.49
C VAL A 131 2.85 7.02 -4.27
N CYS A 132 2.78 6.55 -5.50
CA CYS A 132 3.90 6.66 -6.43
C CYS A 132 3.67 7.87 -7.34
N HIS A 133 4.57 8.84 -7.29
CA HIS A 133 4.53 10.01 -8.16
C HIS A 133 5.92 10.32 -8.69
N SER A 134 6.03 10.45 -10.01
CA SER A 134 7.28 10.77 -10.71
C SER A 134 8.45 9.82 -10.36
N GLY A 135 8.17 8.52 -10.26
CA GLY A 135 9.16 7.50 -9.92
C GLY A 135 9.55 7.44 -8.44
N HIS A 136 8.89 8.20 -7.58
CA HIS A 136 9.17 8.24 -6.14
C HIS A 136 7.94 7.85 -5.32
N TRP A 137 8.20 7.07 -4.26
CA TRP A 137 7.19 6.68 -3.29
C TRP A 137 7.07 7.72 -2.17
N TRP A 138 5.85 8.14 -1.91
CA TRP A 138 5.46 9.04 -0.83
C TRP A 138 4.47 8.31 0.09
N LEU A 139 4.44 8.69 1.37
CA LEU A 139 3.44 8.19 2.30
C LEU A 139 2.58 9.33 2.81
N TRP A 140 1.30 9.28 2.46
CA TRP A 140 0.32 10.22 2.98
C TRP A 140 -0.26 9.72 4.29
N LEU A 141 -0.31 10.62 5.27
CA LEU A 141 -0.95 10.41 6.55
C LEU A 141 -2.22 11.25 6.60
N ILE A 142 -3.36 10.57 6.59
CA ILE A 142 -4.67 11.20 6.71
C ILE A 142 -5.16 11.01 8.14
N ASN A 143 -5.35 12.11 8.86
CA ASN A 143 -6.00 12.10 10.16
C ASN A 143 -7.50 12.36 9.97
N THR A 144 -8.31 11.31 10.12
CA THR A 144 -9.77 11.37 9.91
C THR A 144 -10.48 12.18 11.00
N THR A 145 -9.93 12.19 12.22
CA THR A 145 -10.50 12.97 13.35
C THR A 145 -10.29 14.47 13.19
N LYS A 146 -9.13 14.88 12.67
CA LYS A 146 -8.79 16.30 12.46
C LYS A 146 -9.12 16.80 11.06
N ARG A 147 -9.54 15.91 10.15
CA ARG A 147 -9.69 16.19 8.71
C ARG A 147 -8.47 16.89 8.14
N LYS A 148 -7.28 16.46 8.57
CA LYS A 148 -5.99 17.03 8.16
C LYS A 148 -5.17 15.96 7.47
N MET A 149 -4.46 16.40 6.44
CA MET A 149 -3.57 15.56 5.66
C MET A 149 -2.15 16.09 5.78
N SER A 150 -1.20 15.18 5.94
CA SER A 150 0.23 15.48 5.95
C SER A 150 0.94 14.51 5.00
N TYR A 151 1.91 15.01 4.25
CA TYR A 151 2.84 14.20 3.45
C TYR A 151 4.20 14.18 4.15
N THR A 152 4.87 13.04 4.08
CA THR A 152 6.24 12.83 4.57
C THR A 152 7.05 12.13 3.51
#